data_AF-A0A9P6EGB6-F1
#
_entry.id   AF-A0A9P6EGB6-F1
#
_cell.length_a   1.000
_cell.length_b   1.000
_cell.length_c   1.000
_cell.angle_alpha   90.00
_cell.angle_beta   90.00
_cell.angle_gamma   90.00
#
_symmetry.space_group_name_H-M   'P 1'
#
loop_
_entity.id
_entity.type
_entity.pdbx_description
1 polymer ?
#
loop_
_entity_poly.entity_id
_entity_poly.type
_entity_poly.pdbx_seq_one_letter_code
_entity_poly.pdbx_strand_id
1 'polypeptide(L)'
;MAVTLICYAALPSVALPRLTGVWLGRTNYRDWSLQVIAALRAKGLWQIVLGNDPKPAVRSPTGMNAAEVKEDTKDLLDWLNNNDKANGLISANININLRSFVDESAKTTWDNLKVQFDKPEPVNIYNLFTALCAWSFDARDDPDDQTRSWTAINDRLVTAGYEIPNTILVCLYASLWSHAYSAQVQTFFQTKEEKDLNVSALSKVFVTVWQQRQGARAFANKLSAVPR
;
A
#
# COMPACT_ATOMS: atom_id res chain seq x y z
N MET A 1 -56.14 16.89 -5.25
CA MET A 1 -54.73 16.83 -5.67
C MET A 1 -53.86 16.89 -4.42
N ALA A 2 -53.32 15.75 -3.99
CA ALA A 2 -52.44 15.67 -2.82
C ALA A 2 -50.99 15.87 -3.29
N VAL A 3 -50.34 16.93 -2.80
CA VAL A 3 -48.92 17.19 -3.01
C VAL A 3 -48.16 16.47 -1.91
N THR A 4 -47.51 15.37 -2.26
CA THR A 4 -46.65 14.61 -1.33
C THR A 4 -45.35 15.39 -1.11
N LEU A 5 -45.17 15.95 0.08
CA LEU A 5 -43.87 16.46 0.53
C LEU A 5 -42.90 15.27 0.63
N ILE A 6 -41.90 15.24 -0.24
CA ILE A 6 -40.75 14.35 -0.08
C ILE A 6 -39.84 14.99 0.98
N CYS A 7 -39.87 14.46 2.19
CA CYS A 7 -38.85 14.73 3.21
C CYS A 7 -37.50 14.27 2.67
N TYR A 8 -36.59 15.21 2.40
CA TYR A 8 -35.19 14.92 2.17
C TYR A 8 -34.63 14.36 3.49
N ALA A 9 -34.51 13.03 3.58
CA ALA A 9 -33.77 12.39 4.66
C ALA A 9 -32.33 12.89 4.60
N ALA A 10 -31.87 13.56 5.65
CA ALA A 10 -30.47 13.90 5.82
C ALA A 10 -29.64 12.62 5.66
N LEU A 11 -28.77 12.59 4.64
CA LEU A 11 -27.83 11.49 4.46
C LEU A 11 -27.08 11.26 5.77
N PRO A 12 -26.90 10.00 6.21
CA PRO A 12 -26.12 9.72 7.41
C PRO A 12 -24.73 10.33 7.22
N SER A 13 -24.32 11.15 8.19
CA SER A 13 -22.97 11.67 8.32
C SER A 13 -22.00 10.49 8.16
N VAL A 14 -21.37 10.39 6.98
CA VAL A 14 -20.28 9.43 6.77
C VAL A 14 -19.20 9.87 7.74
N ALA A 15 -19.01 9.08 8.79
CA ALA A 15 -17.96 9.33 9.77
C ALA A 15 -16.64 9.43 9.00
N LEU A 16 -16.08 10.64 8.96
CA LEU A 16 -14.79 10.87 8.34
C LEU A 16 -13.77 9.91 8.97
N PRO A 17 -12.80 9.38 8.20
CA PRO A 17 -11.74 8.57 8.75
C PRO A 17 -11.13 9.29 9.96
N ARG A 18 -11.27 8.73 11.16
CA ARG A 18 -10.61 9.29 12.33
C ARG A 18 -9.11 9.10 12.12
N LEU A 19 -8.37 10.20 12.13
CA LEU A 19 -6.92 10.19 12.15
C LEU A 19 -6.51 9.68 13.53
N THR A 20 -6.29 8.37 13.66
CA THR A 20 -6.04 7.71 14.95
C THR A 20 -4.55 7.64 15.29
N GLY A 21 -3.66 8.08 14.40
CA GLY A 21 -2.21 8.07 14.63
C GLY A 21 -1.60 9.43 14.33
N VAL A 22 -1.00 10.06 15.36
CA VAL A 22 -0.01 11.12 15.15
C VAL A 22 1.19 10.50 14.43
N TRP A 23 1.67 11.14 13.37
CA TRP A 23 2.90 10.71 12.71
C TRP A 23 4.07 10.82 13.69
N LEU A 24 4.83 9.74 13.90
CA LEU A 24 5.94 9.70 14.86
C LEU A 24 7.32 9.84 14.18
N GLY A 25 7.36 9.86 12.84
CA GLY A 25 8.59 9.89 12.05
C GLY A 25 8.59 8.82 10.94
N ARG A 26 9.75 8.29 10.54
CA ARG A 26 9.86 7.36 9.40
C ARG A 26 9.03 6.07 9.54
N THR A 27 8.83 5.59 10.77
CA THR A 27 8.26 4.26 11.04
C THR A 27 6.79 4.08 10.63
N ASN A 28 5.98 5.15 10.63
CA ASN A 28 4.57 5.09 10.28
C ASN A 28 4.17 6.04 9.13
N TYR A 29 5.14 6.58 8.37
CA TYR A 29 4.86 7.54 7.31
C TYR A 29 3.86 7.02 6.27
N ARG A 30 3.97 5.76 5.84
CA ARG A 30 3.09 5.18 4.82
C ARG A 30 1.63 5.05 5.28
N ASP A 31 1.41 4.50 6.47
CA ASP A 31 0.05 4.35 7.00
C ASP A 31 -0.58 5.71 7.34
N TRP A 32 0.24 6.63 7.87
CA TRP A 32 -0.17 8.01 8.11
C TRP A 32 -0.54 8.74 6.81
N SER A 33 0.29 8.63 5.76
CA SER A 33 0.07 9.36 4.51
C SER A 33 -1.22 8.91 3.83
N LEU A 34 -1.52 7.60 3.85
CA LEU A 34 -2.79 7.06 3.36
C LEU A 34 -4.00 7.63 4.12
N GLN A 35 -3.91 7.75 5.45
CA GLN A 35 -4.98 8.32 6.27
C GLN A 35 -5.20 9.82 5.98
N VAL A 36 -4.11 10.60 5.87
CA VAL A 36 -4.19 12.02 5.54
C VAL A 36 -4.71 12.25 4.12
N ILE A 37 -4.28 11.45 3.13
CA ILE A 37 -4.83 11.49 1.77
C ILE A 37 -6.34 11.22 1.80
N ALA A 38 -6.78 10.19 2.52
CA ALA A 38 -8.21 9.86 2.62
C ALA A 38 -9.01 11.02 3.25
N ALA A 39 -8.49 11.64 4.31
CA ALA A 39 -9.13 12.78 4.96
C ALA A 39 -9.20 14.02 4.05
N LEU A 40 -8.13 14.33 3.32
CA LEU A 40 -8.09 15.43 2.37
C LEU A 40 -9.05 15.21 1.19
N ARG A 41 -9.14 13.98 0.68
CA ARG A 41 -10.09 13.59 -0.38
C ARG A 41 -11.53 13.72 0.09
N ALA A 42 -11.84 13.24 1.29
CA ALA A 42 -13.17 13.35 1.87
C ALA A 42 -13.61 14.82 2.08
N LYS A 43 -12.67 15.75 2.22
CA LYS A 43 -12.91 17.19 2.33
C LYS A 43 -12.81 17.95 1.00
N GLY A 44 -12.52 17.27 -0.11
CA GLY A 44 -12.32 17.91 -1.43
C GLY A 44 -11.04 18.74 -1.56
N LEU A 45 -10.11 18.64 -0.61
CA LEU A 45 -8.90 19.48 -0.54
C LEU A 45 -7.69 18.87 -1.25
N TRP A 46 -7.77 17.59 -1.65
CA TRP A 46 -6.63 16.84 -2.20
C TRP A 46 -6.08 17.41 -3.51
N GLN A 47 -6.90 18.04 -4.34
CA GLN A 47 -6.46 18.60 -5.63
C GLN A 47 -5.50 19.78 -5.46
N ILE A 48 -5.68 20.60 -4.41
CA ILE A 48 -4.76 21.69 -4.05
C ILE A 48 -3.40 21.14 -3.65
N VAL A 49 -3.40 20.07 -2.85
CA VAL A 49 -2.16 19.42 -2.38
C VAL A 49 -1.37 18.80 -3.55
N LEU A 50 -2.06 18.22 -4.53
CA LEU A 50 -1.41 17.74 -5.76
C LEU A 50 -0.88 18.89 -6.63
N GLY A 51 -1.48 20.09 -6.54
CA GLY A 51 -1.24 21.21 -7.44
C GLY A 51 -2.06 21.17 -8.73
N ASN A 52 -3.07 20.28 -8.80
CA ASN A 52 -4.00 20.22 -9.93
C ASN A 52 -5.03 21.36 -9.90
N ASP A 53 -5.23 21.97 -8.73
CA ASP A 53 -5.99 23.19 -8.53
C ASP A 53 -4.99 24.33 -8.25
N PRO A 54 -4.43 24.96 -9.30
CA PRO A 54 -3.38 25.96 -9.15
C PRO A 54 -3.93 27.25 -8.56
N LYS A 55 -3.07 27.99 -7.84
CA LYS A 55 -3.42 29.31 -7.30
C LYS A 55 -3.91 30.23 -8.44
N PRO A 56 -5.11 30.82 -8.33
CA PRO A 56 -5.61 31.77 -9.33
C PRO A 56 -4.64 32.93 -9.53
N ALA A 57 -4.39 33.28 -10.79
CA ALA A 57 -3.60 34.46 -11.12
C ALA A 57 -4.43 35.72 -10.86
N VAL A 58 -3.85 36.68 -10.15
CA VAL A 58 -4.48 38.01 -10.00
C VAL A 58 -4.35 38.73 -11.34
N ARG A 59 -5.47 38.93 -12.04
CA ARG A 59 -5.50 39.72 -13.28
C ARG A 59 -5.28 41.20 -12.94
N SER A 60 -4.52 41.91 -13.77
CA SER A 60 -4.36 43.37 -13.62
C SER A 60 -5.74 44.04 -13.78
N PRO A 61 -6.13 44.99 -12.90
CA PRO A 61 -7.45 45.62 -12.93
C PRO A 61 -7.76 46.41 -14.21
N THR A 62 -6.76 46.63 -15.06
CA THR A 62 -6.85 47.46 -16.26
C THR A 62 -7.80 46.83 -17.28
N GLY A 63 -9.01 47.38 -17.38
CA GLY A 63 -10.04 46.91 -18.31
C GLY A 63 -11.06 45.93 -17.71
N MET A 64 -10.96 45.59 -16.42
CA MET A 64 -11.95 44.75 -15.73
C MET A 64 -13.07 45.61 -15.16
N ASN A 65 -14.30 45.12 -15.24
CA ASN A 65 -15.43 45.71 -14.55
C ASN A 65 -15.43 45.32 -13.06
N ALA A 66 -16.20 46.05 -12.23
CA ALA A 66 -16.23 45.83 -10.79
C ALA A 66 -16.75 44.43 -10.38
N ALA A 67 -17.54 43.75 -11.22
CA ALA A 67 -18.02 42.40 -10.96
C ALA A 67 -16.91 41.35 -11.19
N GLU A 68 -16.13 41.50 -12.27
CA GLU A 68 -15.01 40.60 -12.58
C GLU A 68 -13.90 40.69 -11.53
N VAL A 69 -13.60 41.88 -11.01
CA VAL A 69 -12.63 42.05 -9.91
C VAL A 69 -13.11 41.36 -8.64
N LYS A 70 -14.43 41.42 -8.35
CA LYS A 70 -15.02 40.80 -7.17
C LYS A 70 -15.02 39.27 -7.26
N GLU A 71 -15.26 38.72 -8.44
CA GLU A 71 -15.20 37.29 -8.71
C GLU A 71 -13.76 36.75 -8.58
N ASP A 72 -12.78 37.41 -9.19
CA ASP A 72 -11.35 37.03 -9.05
C ASP A 72 -10.88 37.07 -7.60
N THR A 73 -11.29 38.09 -6.85
CA THR A 73 -10.94 38.21 -5.43
C THR A 73 -11.57 37.07 -4.62
N LYS A 74 -12.81 36.69 -4.95
CA LYS A 74 -13.51 35.59 -4.31
C LYS A 74 -12.80 34.26 -4.59
N ASP A 75 -12.46 33.98 -5.84
CA ASP A 75 -11.79 32.74 -6.24
C ASP A 75 -10.41 32.60 -5.59
N LEU A 76 -9.65 33.70 -5.52
CA LEU A 76 -8.38 33.73 -4.80
C LEU A 76 -8.55 33.44 -3.31
N LEU A 77 -9.53 34.07 -2.65
CA LEU A 77 -9.80 33.85 -1.23
C LEU A 77 -10.29 32.43 -0.94
N ASP A 78 -11.14 31.88 -1.80
CA ASP A 78 -11.64 30.50 -1.68
C ASP A 78 -10.48 29.51 -1.85
N TRP A 79 -9.57 29.74 -2.81
CA TRP A 79 -8.36 28.95 -2.97
C TRP A 79 -7.43 29.05 -1.76
N LEU A 80 -7.15 30.25 -1.26
CA LEU A 80 -6.30 30.47 -0.07
C LEU A 80 -6.87 29.77 1.16
N ASN A 81 -8.18 29.90 1.39
CA ASN A 81 -8.86 29.22 2.48
C ASN A 81 -8.76 27.70 2.38
N ASN A 82 -8.86 27.14 1.17
CA ASN A 82 -8.75 25.70 0.98
C ASN A 82 -7.30 25.21 1.12
N ASN A 83 -6.31 25.98 0.65
CA ASN A 83 -4.90 25.72 0.92
C ASN A 83 -4.60 25.71 2.42
N ASP A 84 -5.08 26.71 3.17
CA ASP A 84 -4.83 26.81 4.61
C ASP A 84 -5.49 25.67 5.39
N LYS A 85 -6.71 25.28 5.00
CA LYS A 85 -7.38 24.09 5.57
C LYS A 85 -6.58 22.81 5.30
N ALA A 86 -6.08 22.65 4.08
CA ALA A 86 -5.29 21.48 3.71
C ALA A 86 -3.97 21.44 4.48
N ASN A 87 -3.26 22.57 4.54
CA ASN A 87 -2.00 22.70 5.25
C ASN A 87 -2.20 22.46 6.75
N GLY A 88 -3.22 23.09 7.34
CA GLY A 88 -3.57 22.90 8.75
C GLY A 88 -3.92 21.44 9.08
N LEU A 89 -4.60 20.72 8.19
CA LEU A 89 -4.88 19.30 8.37
C LEU A 89 -3.61 18.46 8.33
N ILE A 90 -2.69 18.72 7.39
CA ILE A 90 -1.39 18.05 7.33
C ILE A 90 -0.61 18.35 8.63
N SER A 91 -0.42 19.63 8.96
CA SER A 91 0.36 20.09 10.12
C SER A 91 -0.21 19.66 11.47
N ALA A 92 -1.53 19.49 11.59
CA ALA A 92 -2.15 18.98 12.81
C ALA A 92 -1.86 17.50 13.06
N ASN A 93 -1.47 16.75 12.02
CA ASN A 93 -1.28 15.31 12.10
C ASN A 93 0.20 14.91 12.00
N ILE A 94 1.13 15.87 12.03
CA ILE A 94 2.56 15.60 12.10
C ILE A 94 3.12 15.77 13.52
N ASN A 95 4.21 15.06 13.85
CA ASN A 95 4.95 15.30 15.09
C ASN A 95 5.46 16.75 15.16
N ILE A 96 5.57 17.31 16.37
CA ILE A 96 6.17 18.64 16.58
C ILE A 96 7.59 18.75 16.00
N ASN A 97 8.37 17.67 16.06
CA ASN A 97 9.74 17.62 15.54
C ASN A 97 9.82 17.69 14.00
N LEU A 98 8.68 17.56 13.31
CA LEU A 98 8.59 17.53 11.86
C LEU A 98 8.00 18.85 11.31
N ARG A 99 7.73 19.82 12.19
CA ARG A 99 7.22 21.15 11.82
C ARG A 99 8.18 21.95 10.95
N SER A 100 9.48 21.65 10.98
CA SER A 100 10.46 22.28 10.09
C SER A 100 10.22 21.97 8.60
N PHE A 101 9.42 20.95 8.28
CA PHE A 101 9.03 20.61 6.91
C PHE A 101 7.70 21.26 6.47
N VAL A 102 7.02 21.99 7.38
CA VAL A 102 5.80 22.74 7.07
C VAL A 102 6.19 24.07 6.46
N ASP A 103 5.59 24.36 5.31
CA ASP A 103 5.75 25.60 4.56
C ASP A 103 4.38 26.31 4.44
N GLU A 104 4.34 27.43 3.72
CA GLU A 104 3.14 28.25 3.52
C GLU A 104 2.05 27.52 2.73
N SER A 105 2.43 26.71 1.73
CA SER A 105 1.48 25.98 0.89
C SER A 105 1.35 24.52 1.30
N ALA A 106 0.13 24.00 1.27
CA ALA A 106 -0.14 22.60 1.55
C ALA A 106 0.61 21.65 0.60
N LYS A 107 0.77 22.07 -0.66
CA LYS A 107 1.54 21.35 -1.68
C LYS A 107 3.02 21.28 -1.29
N THR A 108 3.64 22.41 -0.98
CA THR A 108 5.07 22.46 -0.63
C THR A 108 5.32 21.65 0.65
N THR A 109 4.48 21.80 1.67
CA THR A 109 4.52 20.97 2.87
C THR A 109 4.46 19.48 2.51
N TRP A 110 3.51 19.07 1.68
CA TRP A 110 3.37 17.67 1.28
C TRP A 110 4.58 17.14 0.50
N ASP A 111 5.09 17.92 -0.46
CA ASP A 111 6.25 17.56 -1.27
C ASP A 111 7.51 17.43 -0.41
N ASN A 112 7.74 18.34 0.55
CA ASN A 112 8.85 18.27 1.51
C ASN A 112 8.80 16.98 2.34
N LEU A 113 7.61 16.65 2.86
CA LEU A 113 7.39 15.43 3.62
C LEU A 113 7.61 14.18 2.78
N LYS A 114 7.12 14.17 1.55
CA LYS A 114 7.29 13.06 0.62
C LYS A 114 8.76 12.84 0.28
N VAL A 115 9.50 13.88 -0.09
CA VAL A 115 10.93 13.80 -0.44
C VAL A 115 11.76 13.22 0.71
N GLN A 116 11.41 13.53 1.95
CA GLN A 116 12.18 13.08 3.10
C GLN A 116 11.78 11.70 3.58
N PHE A 117 10.49 11.37 3.57
CA PHE A 117 9.94 10.23 4.31
C PHE A 117 9.26 9.17 3.44
N ASP A 118 8.95 9.47 2.18
CA ASP A 118 8.56 8.48 1.16
C ASP A 118 9.80 7.75 0.59
N LYS A 119 10.82 7.59 1.44
CA LYS A 119 12.02 6.81 1.16
C LYS A 119 11.91 5.50 1.93
N PRO A 120 12.08 4.34 1.29
CA PRO A 120 12.17 3.08 2.00
C PRO A 120 13.36 3.16 2.97
N GLU A 121 13.08 2.99 4.27
CA GLU A 121 14.14 3.06 5.28
C GLU A 121 15.11 1.87 5.07
N PRO A 122 16.44 2.08 5.07
CA PRO A 122 17.41 0.98 4.97
C PRO A 122 17.16 -0.15 5.97
N VAL A 123 16.74 0.20 7.19
CA VAL A 123 16.34 -0.75 8.23
C VAL A 123 15.10 -1.54 7.82
N ASN A 124 14.09 -0.90 7.22
CA ASN A 124 12.91 -1.60 6.73
C ASN A 124 13.23 -2.52 5.54
N ILE A 125 14.09 -2.09 4.62
CA ILE A 125 14.57 -2.95 3.51
C ILE A 125 15.32 -4.16 4.08
N TYR A 126 16.23 -3.93 5.04
CA TYR A 126 16.95 -4.99 5.74
C TYR A 126 15.99 -5.94 6.46
N ASN A 127 14.99 -5.44 7.17
CA ASN A 127 14.00 -6.26 7.87
C ASN A 127 13.15 -7.09 6.90
N LEU A 128 12.75 -6.51 5.76
CA LEU A 128 12.01 -7.24 4.72
C LEU A 128 12.87 -8.33 4.07
N PHE A 129 14.12 -8.01 3.73
CA PHE A 129 15.04 -8.97 3.13
C PHE A 129 15.40 -10.11 4.10
N THR A 130 15.66 -9.79 5.36
CA THR A 130 15.92 -10.79 6.40
C THR A 130 14.70 -11.66 6.68
N ALA A 131 13.49 -11.09 6.72
CA ALA A 131 12.25 -11.86 6.84
C ALA A 131 12.05 -12.82 5.65
N LEU A 132 12.42 -12.40 4.45
CA LEU A 132 12.41 -13.24 3.24
C LEU A 132 13.35 -14.45 3.34
N CYS A 133 14.57 -14.23 3.82
CA CYS A 133 15.60 -15.25 3.95
C CYS A 133 15.43 -16.16 5.17
N ALA A 134 14.87 -15.64 6.26
CA ALA A 134 14.64 -16.38 7.49
C ALA A 134 13.29 -17.11 7.51
N TRP A 135 12.48 -16.98 6.45
CA TRP A 135 11.18 -17.62 6.36
C TRP A 135 11.33 -19.13 6.41
N SER A 136 10.57 -19.77 7.31
CA SER A 136 10.53 -21.22 7.44
C SER A 136 9.20 -21.74 6.94
N PHE A 137 9.25 -22.65 5.97
CA PHE A 137 8.05 -23.30 5.45
C PHE A 137 7.78 -24.62 6.21
N ASP A 138 6.52 -24.84 6.60
CA ASP A 138 6.08 -26.12 7.13
C ASP A 138 5.48 -26.98 6.02
N ALA A 139 6.06 -28.15 5.79
CA ALA A 139 5.58 -29.11 4.79
C ALA A 139 4.22 -29.77 5.15
N ARG A 140 3.72 -29.55 6.37
CA ARG A 140 2.39 -30.02 6.81
C ARG A 140 1.28 -29.11 6.31
N ASP A 141 1.54 -27.81 6.26
CA ASP A 141 0.57 -26.80 5.87
C ASP A 141 0.51 -26.65 4.34
N ASP A 142 -0.54 -25.98 3.84
CA ASP A 142 -0.71 -25.76 2.40
C ASP A 142 0.45 -24.91 1.85
N PRO A 143 1.22 -25.41 0.87
CA PRO A 143 2.30 -24.64 0.26
C PRO A 143 1.82 -23.36 -0.42
N ASP A 144 0.60 -23.31 -0.97
CA ASP A 144 0.11 -22.12 -1.70
C ASP A 144 -0.12 -20.94 -0.76
N ASP A 145 -0.77 -21.17 0.39
CA ASP A 145 -1.03 -20.12 1.38
C ASP A 145 0.25 -19.55 1.98
N GLN A 146 1.23 -20.42 2.28
CA GLN A 146 2.55 -19.99 2.74
C GLN A 146 3.31 -19.25 1.64
N THR A 147 3.20 -19.69 0.39
CA THR A 147 3.83 -19.02 -0.77
C THR A 147 3.29 -17.62 -0.93
N ARG A 148 1.96 -17.42 -0.85
CA ARG A 148 1.33 -16.10 -0.95
C ARG A 148 1.82 -15.16 0.16
N SER A 149 1.94 -15.67 1.38
CA SER A 149 2.43 -14.90 2.52
C SER A 149 3.88 -14.47 2.32
N TRP A 150 4.72 -15.37 1.82
CA TRP A 150 6.11 -15.08 1.50
C TRP A 150 6.26 -14.11 0.32
N THR A 151 5.51 -14.29 -0.77
CA THR A 151 5.55 -13.39 -1.93
C THR A 151 5.06 -11.99 -1.57
N ALA A 152 4.12 -11.85 -0.64
CA ALA A 152 3.69 -10.53 -0.14
C ALA A 152 4.83 -9.73 0.51
N ILE A 153 5.82 -10.40 1.12
CA ILE A 153 7.03 -9.74 1.63
C ILE A 153 7.88 -9.23 0.46
N ASN A 154 8.06 -10.03 -0.58
CA ASN A 154 8.76 -9.62 -1.80
C ASN A 154 8.05 -8.47 -2.51
N ASP A 155 6.72 -8.49 -2.60
CA ASP A 155 5.94 -7.40 -3.22
C ASP A 155 6.15 -6.07 -2.48
N ARG A 156 6.39 -6.12 -1.17
CA ARG A 156 6.76 -4.93 -0.37
C ARG A 156 8.16 -4.42 -0.69
N LEU A 157 9.13 -5.28 -1.03
CA LEU A 157 10.45 -4.89 -1.52
C LEU A 157 10.39 -4.30 -2.93
N VAL A 158 9.63 -4.93 -3.83
CA VAL A 158 9.39 -4.42 -5.19
C VAL A 158 8.71 -3.05 -5.13
N THR A 159 7.70 -2.88 -4.28
CA THR A 159 7.04 -1.58 -4.05
C THR A 159 8.02 -0.53 -3.50
N ALA A 160 9.03 -0.95 -2.75
CA ALA A 160 10.10 -0.08 -2.27
C ALA A 160 11.18 0.22 -3.33
N GLY A 161 11.06 -0.31 -4.55
CA GLY A 161 12.02 -0.14 -5.64
C GLY A 161 13.21 -1.10 -5.59
N TYR A 162 13.14 -2.15 -4.76
CA TYR A 162 14.19 -3.16 -4.63
C TYR A 162 13.71 -4.49 -5.22
N GLU A 163 13.87 -4.64 -6.53
CA GLU A 163 13.51 -5.86 -7.23
C GLU A 163 14.63 -6.90 -7.13
N ILE A 164 14.28 -8.09 -6.65
CA ILE A 164 15.19 -9.24 -6.67
C ILE A 164 15.06 -9.89 -8.05
N PRO A 165 16.18 -10.13 -8.77
CA PRO A 165 16.13 -10.85 -10.04
C PRO A 165 15.39 -12.18 -9.89
N ASN A 166 14.45 -12.43 -10.81
CA ASN A 166 13.52 -13.55 -10.69
C ASN A 166 14.23 -14.90 -10.51
N THR A 167 15.33 -15.17 -11.23
CA THR A 167 16.16 -16.37 -11.06
C THR A 167 16.64 -16.54 -9.60
N ILE A 168 17.13 -15.45 -8.98
CA ILE A 168 17.59 -15.46 -7.59
C ILE A 168 16.42 -15.69 -6.63
N LEU A 169 15.26 -15.07 -6.90
CA LEU A 169 14.07 -15.22 -6.09
C LEU A 169 13.56 -16.67 -6.05
N VAL A 170 13.52 -17.37 -7.19
CA VAL A 170 13.10 -18.79 -7.20
C VAL A 170 14.17 -19.70 -6.59
N CYS A 171 15.47 -19.40 -6.74
CA CYS A 171 16.54 -20.11 -6.03
C CYS A 171 16.41 -19.96 -4.50
N LEU A 172 16.16 -18.74 -4.01
CA LEU A 172 15.90 -18.48 -2.60
C LEU A 172 14.69 -19.27 -2.13
N TYR A 173 13.55 -19.13 -2.80
CA TYR A 173 12.34 -19.88 -2.48
C TYR A 173 12.59 -21.39 -2.45
N ALA A 174 13.26 -21.95 -3.46
CA ALA A 174 13.59 -23.37 -3.51
C ALA A 174 14.49 -23.82 -2.36
N SER A 175 15.47 -23.01 -1.97
CA SER A 175 16.39 -23.32 -0.86
C SER A 175 15.65 -23.48 0.48
N LEU A 176 14.62 -22.66 0.71
CA LEU A 176 13.81 -22.68 1.94
C LEU A 176 12.91 -23.94 2.04
N TRP A 177 12.55 -24.54 0.91
CA TRP A 177 11.77 -25.79 0.84
C TRP A 177 12.61 -27.05 0.68
N SER A 178 13.92 -26.91 0.46
CA SER A 178 14.78 -27.96 -0.08
C SER A 178 14.78 -29.25 0.75
N HIS A 179 14.62 -29.19 2.08
CA HIS A 179 14.58 -30.38 2.92
C HIS A 179 13.35 -31.28 2.68
N ALA A 180 12.18 -30.72 2.34
CA ALA A 180 10.93 -31.47 2.19
C ALA A 180 10.61 -31.86 0.73
N TYR A 181 11.20 -31.14 -0.22
CA TYR A 181 10.91 -31.23 -1.66
C TYR A 181 12.18 -31.26 -2.54
N SER A 182 13.33 -31.71 -2.01
CA SER A 182 14.63 -31.70 -2.71
C SER A 182 14.58 -32.30 -4.11
N ALA A 183 13.94 -33.46 -4.28
CA ALA A 183 13.81 -34.13 -5.57
C ALA A 183 12.99 -33.32 -6.58
N GLN A 184 11.90 -32.69 -6.13
CA GLN A 184 11.06 -31.82 -6.95
C GLN A 184 11.81 -30.56 -7.37
N VAL A 185 12.57 -29.96 -6.44
CA VAL A 185 13.41 -28.79 -6.71
C VAL A 185 14.45 -29.11 -7.78
N GLN A 186 15.19 -30.22 -7.63
CA GLN A 186 16.21 -30.62 -8.60
C GLN A 186 15.59 -30.88 -9.98
N THR A 187 14.47 -31.61 -10.03
CA THR A 187 13.77 -31.89 -11.29
C THR A 187 13.27 -30.61 -11.95
N PHE A 188 12.75 -29.66 -11.16
CA PHE A 188 12.27 -28.38 -11.67
C PHE A 188 13.39 -27.58 -12.35
N PHE A 189 14.55 -27.45 -11.71
CA PHE A 189 15.70 -26.74 -12.29
C PHE A 189 16.35 -27.46 -13.47
N GLN A 190 16.23 -28.79 -13.57
CA GLN A 190 16.74 -29.55 -14.71
C GLN A 190 15.82 -29.49 -15.93
N THR A 191 14.52 -29.27 -15.73
CA THR A 191 13.50 -29.37 -16.80
C THR A 191 13.04 -28.02 -17.32
N LYS A 192 13.34 -26.93 -16.62
CA LYS A 192 12.92 -25.57 -16.98
C LYS A 192 14.08 -24.74 -17.49
N GLU A 193 13.83 -23.97 -18.56
CA GLU A 193 14.75 -22.92 -19.00
C GLU A 193 14.67 -21.72 -18.05
N GLU A 194 15.72 -20.89 -18.03
CA GLU A 194 15.81 -19.73 -17.13
C GLU A 194 14.59 -18.78 -17.26
N LYS A 195 14.13 -18.53 -18.49
CA LYS A 195 12.98 -17.68 -18.77
C LYS A 195 11.67 -18.20 -18.16
N ASP A 196 11.58 -19.51 -17.91
CA ASP A 196 10.38 -20.18 -17.41
C ASP A 196 10.43 -20.39 -15.89
N LEU A 197 11.57 -20.07 -15.25
CA LEU A 197 11.70 -20.11 -13.80
C LEU A 197 10.81 -19.03 -13.19
N ASN A 198 9.91 -19.40 -12.30
CA ASN A 198 9.18 -18.45 -11.46
C ASN A 198 8.64 -19.17 -10.23
N VAL A 199 8.39 -18.41 -9.16
CA VAL A 199 7.90 -18.93 -7.88
C VAL A 199 6.55 -19.63 -8.04
N SER A 200 5.65 -19.11 -8.88
CA SER A 200 4.32 -19.71 -9.11
C SER A 200 4.42 -21.11 -9.71
N ALA A 201 5.30 -21.30 -10.70
CA ALA A 201 5.51 -22.58 -11.35
C ALA A 201 6.07 -23.63 -10.37
N LEU A 202 7.04 -23.26 -9.53
CA LEU A 202 7.60 -24.16 -8.52
C LEU A 202 6.59 -24.45 -7.38
N SER A 203 5.85 -23.44 -6.94
CA SER A 203 4.80 -23.60 -5.92
C SER A 203 3.73 -24.60 -6.36
N LYS A 204 3.28 -24.55 -7.63
CA LYS A 204 2.34 -25.55 -8.18
C LYS A 204 2.85 -26.99 -8.08
N VAL A 205 4.16 -27.20 -8.26
CA VAL A 205 4.78 -28.52 -8.08
C VAL A 205 4.68 -28.96 -6.62
N PHE A 206 4.97 -28.07 -5.66
CA PHE A 206 4.86 -28.37 -4.24
C PHE A 206 3.42 -28.68 -3.81
N VAL A 207 2.45 -27.88 -4.25
CA VAL A 207 1.01 -28.09 -3.99
C VAL A 207 0.56 -29.46 -4.52
N THR A 208 0.97 -29.83 -5.73
CA THR A 208 0.62 -31.14 -6.32
C THR A 208 1.13 -32.30 -5.47
N VAL A 209 2.39 -32.24 -5.03
CA VAL A 209 2.99 -33.29 -4.19
C VAL A 209 2.36 -33.30 -2.79
N TRP A 210 2.06 -32.14 -2.23
CA TRP A 210 1.38 -32.03 -0.94
C TRP A 210 -0.01 -32.69 -0.99
N GLN A 211 -0.82 -32.40 -2.01
CA GLN A 211 -2.14 -33.02 -2.21
C GLN A 211 -2.05 -34.55 -2.33
N GLN A 212 -1.06 -35.06 -3.09
CA GLN A 212 -0.81 -36.50 -3.20
C GLN A 212 -0.49 -37.14 -1.84
N ARG A 213 0.35 -36.49 -1.02
CA ARG A 213 0.68 -36.95 0.34
C ARG A 213 -0.55 -36.98 1.25
N GLN A 214 -1.42 -35.98 1.17
CA GLN A 214 -2.65 -35.95 1.95
C GLN A 214 -3.63 -37.06 1.53
N GLY A 215 -3.79 -37.29 0.23
CA GLY A 215 -4.61 -38.38 -0.29
C GLY A 215 -4.12 -39.77 0.16
N ALA A 216 -2.81 -40.01 0.11
CA ALA A 216 -2.21 -41.27 0.56
C ALA A 216 -2.43 -41.51 2.07
N ARG A 217 -2.31 -40.47 2.90
CA ARG A 217 -2.59 -40.56 4.35
C ARG A 217 -4.06 -40.89 4.62
N ALA A 218 -4.98 -40.24 3.92
CA ALA A 218 -6.41 -40.51 4.06
C ALA A 218 -6.77 -41.95 3.68
N PHE A 219 -6.13 -42.50 2.65
CA PHE A 219 -6.31 -43.90 2.26
C PHE A 219 -5.73 -44.89 3.27
N ALA A 220 -4.52 -44.65 3.77
CA ALA A 220 -3.88 -45.48 4.78
C ALA A 220 -4.71 -45.56 6.07
N ASN A 221 -5.25 -44.42 6.53
CA ASN A 221 -6.10 -44.35 7.71
C ASN A 221 -7.40 -45.17 7.56
N LYS A 222 -7.97 -45.24 6.35
CA LYS A 222 -9.15 -46.06 6.06
C LYS A 222 -8.84 -47.56 6.12
N LEU A 223 -7.68 -47.98 5.60
CA LEU A 223 -7.24 -49.38 5.64
C LEU A 223 -6.95 -49.87 7.07
N SER A 224 -6.36 -49.03 7.92
CA SER A 224 -6.08 -49.37 9.32
C SER A 224 -7.31 -49.40 10.22
N ALA A 225 -8.42 -48.80 9.79
CA ALA A 225 -9.68 -48.77 10.54
C ALA A 225 -10.59 -49.98 10.27
N VAL A 226 -10.20 -50.89 9.36
CA VAL A 226 -10.93 -52.14 9.11
C VAL A 226 -10.51 -53.17 10.16
N PRO A 227 -11.44 -53.67 11.01
CA PRO A 227 -11.14 -54.73 11.97
C PRO A 227 -10.70 -55.99 11.22
N ARG A 228 -9.65 -56.66 11.71
CA ARG A 228 -9.20 -57.97 11.20
C ARG A 228 -10.14 -59.09 11.65
#